data_AF-A0A246L3D8-F1
#
_entry.id   AF-A0A246L3D8-F1
#
_cell.length_a   1.000
_cell.length_b   1.000
_cell.length_c   1.000
_cell.angle_alpha   90.00
_cell.angle_beta   90.00
_cell.angle_gamma   90.00
#
_symmetry.space_group_name_H-M   'P 1'
#
loop_
_entity.id
_entity.type
_entity.pdbx_description
1 polymer ?
#
loop_
_entity_poly.entity_id
_entity_poly.type
_entity_poly.pdbx_seq_one_letter_code
_entity_poly.pdbx_strand_id
1 'polypeptide(L)'
;MDVEQRARELLAAELRGKGRLTLANDVVSGDEDDSAAIRAIIAALTPPEGYVVVPVEMTDEMVKAVYPLHYFTYLGPELRENWRRMLAARPEVNP
;
A
#
# COMPACT_ATOMS: atom_id res chain seq x y z
N MET A 1 1.67 -2.96 11.59
CA MET A 1 1.93 -1.51 11.50
C MET A 1 0.61 -0.85 11.19
N ASP A 2 0.20 0.11 12.01
CA ASP A 2 -1.04 0.86 11.81
C ASP A 2 -0.87 1.91 10.68
N VAL A 3 -1.97 2.30 10.02
CA VAL A 3 -1.99 3.26 8.91
C VAL A 3 -1.46 4.62 9.37
N GLU A 4 -1.77 5.04 10.59
CA GLU A 4 -1.23 6.27 11.17
C GLU A 4 0.29 6.21 11.34
N GLN A 5 0.82 5.11 11.86
CA GLN A 5 2.27 4.95 12.03
C GLN A 5 2.99 5.04 10.68
N ARG A 6 2.45 4.38 9.65
CA ARG A 6 2.97 4.48 8.28
C ARG A 6 2.87 5.91 7.73
N ALA A 7 1.79 6.64 8.02
CA ALA A 7 1.63 8.03 7.61
C ALA A 7 2.70 8.94 8.24
N ARG A 8 2.98 8.76 9.54
CA ARG A 8 4.05 9.48 10.25
C ARG A 8 5.42 9.19 9.67
N GLU A 9 5.72 7.93 9.36
CA GLU A 9 7.00 7.54 8.75
C GLU A 9 7.22 8.20 7.38
N LEU A 10 6.17 8.24 6.54
CA LEU A 10 6.22 8.90 5.22
C LEU A 10 6.45 10.41 5.36
N LEU A 11 5.70 11.09 6.23
CA LEU A 11 5.86 12.52 6.46
C LEU A 11 7.26 12.84 7.02
N ALA A 12 7.75 12.04 7.97
CA ALA A 12 9.08 12.21 8.54
C ALA A 12 10.19 11.99 7.49
N ALA A 13 10.04 11.02 6.58
CA ALA A 13 10.98 10.81 5.49
C ALA A 13 11.08 12.04 4.56
N GLU A 14 9.94 12.62 4.18
CA GLU A 14 9.88 13.85 3.38
C GLU A 14 10.51 15.05 4.10
N LEU A 15 10.25 15.21 5.39
CA LEU A 15 10.85 16.27 6.22
C LEU A 15 12.37 16.11 6.32
N ARG A 16 12.88 14.88 6.49
CA ARG A 16 14.32 14.60 6.47
C ARG A 16 14.94 14.95 5.12
N GLY A 17 14.29 14.58 4.01
CA GLY A 17 14.75 14.93 2.66
C GLY A 17 14.86 16.45 2.43
N LYS A 18 14.04 17.25 3.13
CA LYS A 18 14.08 18.71 3.12
C LYS A 18 15.00 19.33 4.18
N GLY A 19 15.75 18.52 4.92
CA GLY A 19 16.65 18.96 6.00
C GLY A 19 15.94 19.41 7.29
N ARG A 20 14.64 19.13 7.44
CA ARG A 20 13.81 19.50 8.60
C ARG A 20 13.84 18.42 9.67
N LEU A 21 15.02 18.15 10.23
CA LEU A 21 15.27 17.01 11.12
C LEU A 21 14.49 17.07 12.44
N THR A 22 14.33 18.26 13.04
CA THR A 22 13.58 18.43 14.29
C THR A 22 12.10 18.07 14.10
N LEU A 23 11.46 18.67 13.10
CA LEU A 23 10.06 18.36 12.75
C LEU A 23 9.87 16.87 12.38
N ALA A 24 10.83 16.28 11.65
CA ALA A 24 10.76 14.86 11.35
C ALA A 24 10.79 13.97 12.60
N ASN A 25 11.47 14.39 13.66
CA ASN A 25 11.48 13.67 14.93
C ASN A 25 10.18 13.91 15.71
N ASP A 26 9.68 15.14 15.73
CA ASP A 26 8.45 15.52 16.43
C ASP A 26 7.22 14.81 15.83
N VAL A 27 7.16 14.64 14.49
CA VAL A 27 6.13 13.84 13.80
C VAL A 27 6.16 12.37 14.21
N VAL A 28 7.36 11.80 14.38
CA VAL A 28 7.53 10.38 14.75
C VAL A 28 7.22 10.15 16.23
N SER A 29 7.61 11.07 17.12
CA SER A 29 7.31 10.98 18.55
C SER A 29 5.84 11.22 18.88
N GLY A 30 5.12 11.89 17.98
CA GLY A 30 3.72 12.27 18.20
C GLY A 30 3.55 13.59 18.92
N ASP A 31 4.64 14.35 19.09
CA ASP A 31 4.65 15.64 19.78
C ASP A 31 4.16 16.78 18.87
N GLU A 32 4.15 16.59 17.55
CA GLU A 32 3.64 17.57 16.60
C GLU A 32 2.15 17.35 16.27
N ASP A 33 1.34 18.40 16.42
CA ASP A 33 -0.08 18.47 16.01
C ASP A 33 -0.21 18.73 14.49
N ASP A 34 0.60 18.03 13.68
CA ASP A 34 0.54 18.04 12.21
C ASP A 34 -0.65 17.19 11.71
N SER A 35 -1.76 17.31 12.44
CA SER A 35 -2.91 16.42 12.34
C SER A 35 -3.59 16.55 10.98
N ALA A 36 -3.50 17.71 10.32
CA ALA A 36 -4.01 17.88 8.95
C ALA A 36 -3.20 17.10 7.91
N ALA A 37 -1.86 17.17 7.97
CA ALA A 37 -0.98 16.45 7.04
C ALA A 37 -1.10 14.93 7.26
N ILE A 38 -1.06 14.49 8.52
CA ILE A 38 -1.24 13.07 8.87
C ILE A 38 -2.62 12.57 8.44
N ARG A 39 -3.71 13.30 8.69
CA ARG A 39 -5.06 12.91 8.20
C ARG A 39 -5.13 12.82 6.68
N ALA A 40 -4.51 13.75 5.96
CA ALA A 40 -4.48 13.71 4.49
C ALA A 40 -3.72 12.48 3.98
N ILE A 41 -2.58 12.14 4.60
CA ILE A 41 -1.82 10.93 4.23
C ILE A 41 -2.59 9.66 4.60
N ILE A 42 -3.22 9.60 5.78
CA ILE A 42 -4.08 8.47 6.16
C ILE A 42 -5.21 8.28 5.15
N ALA A 43 -5.89 9.36 4.75
CA ALA A 43 -6.94 9.30 3.73
C ALA A 43 -6.41 8.82 2.37
N ALA A 44 -5.18 9.20 1.98
CA ALA A 44 -4.54 8.72 0.76
C ALA A 44 -4.07 7.26 0.84
N LEU A 45 -3.71 6.78 2.04
CA LEU A 45 -3.31 5.40 2.30
C LEU A 45 -4.50 4.45 2.49
N THR A 46 -5.66 5.00 2.83
CA THR A 46 -6.90 4.26 3.02
C THR A 46 -7.62 4.16 1.67
N PRO A 47 -7.83 2.95 1.13
CA PRO A 47 -8.60 2.80 -0.11
C PRO A 47 -10.00 3.42 0.04
N PRO A 48 -10.59 3.90 -1.07
CA PRO A 48 -11.99 4.29 -1.08
C PRO A 48 -12.90 3.15 -0.59
N GLU A 49 -14.11 3.49 -0.15
CA GLU A 49 -15.09 2.49 0.27
C GLU A 49 -15.34 1.46 -0.84
N GLY A 50 -15.29 0.18 -0.47
CA GLY A 50 -15.42 -0.94 -1.42
C GLY A 50 -14.11 -1.35 -2.11
N TYR A 51 -13.00 -0.64 -1.87
CA TYR A 51 -11.68 -0.99 -2.39
C TYR A 51 -10.79 -1.59 -1.30
N VAL A 52 -9.84 -2.42 -1.71
CA VAL A 52 -8.80 -2.98 -0.84
C VAL A 52 -7.44 -2.84 -1.51
N VAL A 53 -6.38 -2.59 -0.72
CA VAL A 53 -5.01 -2.60 -1.24
C VAL A 53 -4.63 -4.05 -1.54
N VAL A 54 -4.20 -4.30 -2.78
CA VAL A 54 -3.69 -5.59 -3.22
C VAL A 54 -2.25 -5.46 -3.75
N PRO A 55 -1.40 -6.48 -3.58
CA PRO A 55 -0.07 -6.50 -4.18
C PRO A 55 -0.12 -6.42 -5.71
N VAL A 56 0.84 -5.70 -6.31
CA VAL A 56 1.00 -5.65 -7.77
C VAL A 56 1.34 -7.03 -8.33
N GLU A 57 2.20 -7.78 -7.63
CA GLU A 57 2.51 -9.17 -7.94
C GLU A 57 1.84 -10.08 -6.90
N MET A 58 1.14 -11.12 -7.35
CA MET A 58 0.52 -12.07 -6.41
C MET A 58 1.57 -12.73 -5.53
N THR A 59 1.27 -12.86 -4.22
CA THR A 59 2.06 -13.71 -3.32
C THR A 59 1.76 -15.18 -3.58
N ASP A 60 2.62 -16.08 -3.12
CA ASP A 60 2.39 -17.52 -3.26
C ASP A 60 1.13 -17.97 -2.51
N GLU A 61 0.81 -17.34 -1.38
CA GLU A 61 -0.42 -17.57 -0.62
C GLU A 61 -1.66 -17.18 -1.45
N MET A 62 -1.62 -16.04 -2.15
CA MET A 62 -2.70 -15.63 -3.06
C MET A 62 -2.88 -16.63 -4.21
N VAL A 63 -1.78 -17.12 -4.79
CA VAL A 63 -1.85 -18.13 -5.86
C VAL A 63 -2.40 -19.46 -5.33
N LYS A 64 -2.00 -19.90 -4.13
CA LYS A 64 -2.51 -21.11 -3.47
C LYS A 64 -3.99 -21.01 -3.12
N ALA A 65 -4.48 -19.81 -2.78
CA ALA A 65 -5.89 -19.59 -2.45
C ALA A 65 -6.84 -19.83 -3.64
N VAL A 66 -6.37 -19.61 -4.88
CA VAL A 66 -7.16 -19.85 -6.09
C VAL A 66 -7.18 -21.34 -6.47
N TYR A 67 -6.06 -22.06 -6.29
CA TYR A 67 -5.95 -23.49 -6.59
C TYR A 67 -5.41 -24.28 -5.39
N PRO A 68 -6.29 -25.00 -4.64
CA PRO A 68 -5.85 -25.85 -3.56
C PRO A 68 -4.96 -27.00 -4.07
N LEU A 69 -3.65 -26.85 -3.83
CA LEU A 69 -2.52 -27.81 -3.87
C LEU A 69 -2.30 -28.75 -5.09
N HIS A 70 -3.33 -29.23 -5.79
CA HIS A 70 -3.14 -30.22 -6.88
C HIS A 70 -2.89 -29.63 -8.27
N TYR A 71 -3.08 -28.32 -8.47
CA TYR A 71 -2.88 -27.63 -9.76
C TYR A 71 -1.87 -26.46 -9.71
N PHE A 72 -1.32 -26.17 -8.52
CA PHE A 72 -0.50 -24.98 -8.25
C PHE A 72 0.75 -24.88 -9.13
N THR A 73 1.45 -26.00 -9.36
CA THR A 73 2.72 -26.04 -10.10
C THR A 73 2.56 -25.77 -11.60
N TYR A 74 1.39 -26.03 -12.18
CA TYR A 74 1.19 -25.90 -13.63
C TYR A 74 0.51 -24.59 -14.03
N LEU A 75 -0.39 -24.05 -13.19
CA LEU A 75 -1.20 -22.87 -13.54
C LEU A 75 -0.73 -21.57 -12.85
N GLY A 76 0.25 -21.63 -11.94
CA GLY A 76 0.76 -20.45 -11.22
C GLY A 76 1.24 -19.30 -12.12
N PRO A 77 2.05 -19.56 -13.17
CA PRO A 77 2.50 -18.50 -14.09
C PRO A 77 1.35 -17.84 -14.85
N GLU A 78 0.38 -18.64 -15.33
CA GLU A 78 -0.79 -18.13 -16.05
C GLU A 78 -1.68 -17.26 -15.14
N LEU A 79 -1.87 -17.68 -13.89
CA LEU A 79 -2.65 -16.90 -12.92
C LEU A 79 -2.01 -15.54 -12.62
N ARG A 80 -0.68 -15.49 -12.47
CA ARG A 80 0.05 -14.23 -12.27
C ARG A 80 -0.05 -13.31 -13.48
N GLU A 81 -0.03 -13.88 -14.69
CA GLU A 81 -0.22 -13.10 -15.91
C GLU A 81 -1.65 -12.55 -16.02
N ASN A 82 -2.66 -13.36 -15.73
CA ASN A 82 -4.05 -12.90 -15.68
C ASN A 82 -4.25 -11.82 -14.61
N TRP A 83 -3.59 -11.94 -13.45
CA TRP A 83 -3.60 -10.91 -12.42
C TRP A 83 -3.05 -9.57 -12.92
N ARG A 84 -1.90 -9.58 -13.63
CA ARG A 84 -1.36 -8.35 -14.24
C ARG A 84 -2.34 -7.72 -15.23
N ARG A 85 -3.03 -8.53 -16.03
CA ARG A 85 -4.04 -8.04 -16.98
C ARG A 85 -5.23 -7.41 -16.26
N MET A 86 -5.72 -8.04 -15.18
CA MET A 86 -6.79 -7.49 -14.34
C MET A 86 -6.37 -6.14 -13.73
N LEU A 87 -5.16 -6.07 -13.17
CA LEU A 87 -4.63 -4.83 -12.62
C LEU A 87 -4.44 -3.74 -13.69
N ALA A 88 -4.05 -4.10 -14.92
CA ALA A 88 -3.91 -3.14 -16.02
C ALA A 88 -5.26 -2.62 -16.52
N ALA A 89 -6.32 -3.42 -16.40
CA ALA A 89 -7.69 -3.04 -16.77
C ALA A 89 -8.45 -2.27 -15.67
N ARG A 90 -7.78 -1.90 -14.57
CA ARG A 90 -8.44 -1.20 -13.45
C ARG A 90 -8.99 0.18 -13.88
N PRO A 91 -10.16 0.60 -13.37
CA PRO A 91 -10.82 1.84 -13.79
C PRO A 91 -9.93 3.09 -13.66
N GLU A 92 -9.00 3.11 -12.71
CA GLU A 92 -8.12 4.24 -12.45
C GLU A 92 -6.99 4.41 -13.49
N VAL A 93 -6.72 3.37 -14.30
CA VAL A 93 -5.67 3.40 -15.35
C VAL A 93 -6.27 3.62 -16.73
N ASN A 94 -7.50 3.19 -16.97
CA ASN A 94 -8.16 3.26 -18.26
C ASN A 94 -9.52 3.99 -18.14
N PRO A 95 -9.51 5.34 -18.07
CA PRO A 95 -10.71 6.15 -17.85
C PRO A 95 -11.67 6.19 -19.05
#